data_AF-A0A1H9TAN2-F1
#
_entry.id   AF-A0A1H9TAN2-F1
#
_cell.length_a   1.000
_cell.length_b   1.000
_cell.length_c   1.000
_cell.angle_alpha   90.00
_cell.angle_beta   90.00
_cell.angle_gamma   90.00
#
_symmetry.space_group_name_H-M   'P 1'
#
loop_
_entity.id
_entity.type
_entity.pdbx_description
1 polymer ?
#
loop_
_entity_poly.entity_id
_entity_poly.type
_entity_poly.pdbx_seq_one_letter_code
_entity_poly.pdbx_strand_id
1 'polypeptide(L)'
;MQKVLLATLGLLLFLTVAACEDGTSTKNKTPDIKEVISSYSAGNSDNVSASVTSTELIVTESDTKEVAYKLPDEEFFVSIAPYISVTHPCANHSLTGCQGELVLEEFDIHIQDEEGNVIVNETMTSLENGFIDLWLPRGETFQVTIEHKEKTAKAEISTFEGDNTCITSMKLI
;
A
#
# COMPACT_ATOMS: atom_id res chain seq x y z
N MET A 1 -52.81 55.06 -46.74
CA MET A 1 -53.61 54.34 -45.75
C MET A 1 -52.60 53.64 -44.83
N GLN A 2 -52.17 54.23 -43.71
CA GLN A 2 -52.84 54.23 -42.39
C GLN A 2 -53.20 52.79 -41.97
N LYS A 3 -52.77 52.21 -40.83
CA LYS A 3 -52.30 52.76 -39.56
C LYS A 3 -51.34 51.80 -38.85
N VAL A 4 -50.46 52.41 -38.07
CA VAL A 4 -49.65 51.86 -36.98
C VAL A 4 -50.51 51.74 -35.71
N LEU A 5 -50.14 50.83 -34.79
CA LEU A 5 -49.99 51.03 -33.32
C LEU A 5 -50.78 50.10 -32.36
N LEU A 6 -50.08 49.75 -31.27
CA LEU A 6 -50.45 49.23 -29.93
C LEU A 6 -50.46 47.69 -29.79
N ALA A 7 -49.42 47.04 -29.23
CA ALA A 7 -48.84 47.09 -27.87
C ALA A 7 -49.75 46.50 -26.78
N THR A 8 -49.40 45.31 -26.29
CA THR A 8 -49.52 44.97 -24.86
C THR A 8 -48.37 44.08 -24.41
N LEU A 9 -47.69 44.59 -23.41
CA LEU A 9 -46.66 44.02 -22.56
C LEU A 9 -47.26 42.88 -21.72
N GLY A 10 -46.63 41.72 -21.73
CA GLY A 10 -46.96 40.58 -20.88
C GLY A 10 -45.70 39.86 -20.44
N LEU A 11 -45.01 40.46 -19.46
CA LEU A 11 -43.90 39.85 -18.73
C LEU A 11 -44.44 38.64 -17.94
N LEU A 12 -44.11 37.42 -18.35
CA LEU A 12 -44.17 36.26 -17.46
C LEU A 12 -42.84 35.52 -17.46
N LEU A 13 -42.16 35.69 -16.33
CA LEU A 13 -40.97 35.00 -15.89
C LEU A 13 -41.32 33.51 -15.69
N PHE A 14 -40.85 32.63 -16.58
CA PHE A 14 -40.82 31.19 -16.30
C PHE A 14 -39.38 30.74 -16.13
N LEU A 15 -39.10 30.34 -14.90
CA LEU A 15 -37.85 29.82 -14.39
C LEU A 15 -37.38 28.61 -15.22
N THR A 16 -36.18 28.72 -15.78
CA THR A 16 -35.42 27.60 -16.34
C THR A 16 -34.93 26.72 -15.20
N VAL A 17 -35.48 25.50 -15.09
CA VAL A 17 -34.80 24.42 -14.37
C VAL A 17 -34.00 23.61 -15.40
N ALA A 18 -32.73 23.98 -15.56
CA ALA A 18 -31.73 23.08 -16.09
C ALA A 18 -31.47 22.03 -15.01
N ALA A 19 -32.06 20.84 -15.15
CA ALA A 19 -31.63 19.68 -14.39
C ALA A 19 -30.42 19.10 -15.12
N CYS A 20 -29.23 19.49 -14.65
CA CYS A 20 -28.00 18.75 -14.93
C CYS A 20 -28.15 17.36 -14.29
N GLU A 21 -28.22 16.32 -15.12
CA GLU A 21 -28.07 14.95 -14.65
C GLU A 21 -26.56 14.67 -14.53
N ASP A 22 -25.91 15.39 -13.61
CA ASP A 22 -24.61 14.98 -13.09
C ASP A 22 -24.88 13.81 -12.14
N GLY A 23 -24.87 12.62 -12.71
CA GLY A 23 -24.76 11.37 -11.98
C GLY A 23 -23.40 11.25 -11.29
N THR A 24 -23.08 12.20 -10.41
CA THR A 24 -22.02 12.05 -9.43
C THR A 24 -22.53 11.07 -8.38
N SER A 25 -22.39 9.79 -8.71
CA SER A 25 -22.42 8.74 -7.70
C SER A 25 -21.25 9.01 -6.76
N THR A 26 -21.52 9.69 -5.66
CA THR A 26 -20.69 9.67 -4.45
C THR A 26 -20.68 8.25 -3.91
N LYS A 27 -19.91 7.38 -4.56
CA LYS A 27 -19.39 6.18 -3.90
C LYS A 27 -18.50 6.70 -2.78
N ASN A 28 -18.89 6.46 -1.53
CA ASN A 28 -17.95 6.42 -0.43
C ASN A 28 -16.83 5.46 -0.87
N LYS A 29 -15.71 6.00 -1.33
CA LYS A 29 -14.55 5.19 -1.71
C LYS A 29 -14.01 4.61 -0.42
N THR A 30 -14.17 3.30 -0.24
CA THR A 30 -13.32 2.57 0.69
C THR A 30 -11.87 2.93 0.33
N PRO A 31 -11.04 3.36 1.30
CA PRO A 31 -9.64 3.65 1.04
C PRO A 31 -8.99 2.44 0.35
N ASP A 32 -8.16 2.69 -0.66
CA ASP A 32 -7.35 1.64 -1.24
C ASP A 32 -6.41 1.14 -0.14
N ILE A 33 -6.55 -0.13 0.25
CA ILE A 33 -5.81 -0.71 1.37
C ILE A 33 -4.30 -0.62 1.16
N LYS A 34 -3.83 -0.66 -0.10
CA LYS A 34 -2.42 -0.51 -0.42
C LYS A 34 -1.93 0.91 -0.17
N GLU A 35 -2.74 1.91 -0.49
CA GLU A 35 -2.44 3.32 -0.22
C GLU A 35 -2.39 3.58 1.28
N VAL A 36 -3.30 2.98 2.06
CA VAL A 36 -3.29 3.07 3.53
C VAL A 36 -2.02 2.46 4.12
N ILE A 37 -1.64 1.25 3.69
CA ILE A 37 -0.41 0.57 4.14
C ILE A 37 0.81 1.42 3.80
N SER A 38 0.93 1.86 2.55
CA SER A 38 2.04 2.68 2.09
C SER A 38 2.15 3.98 2.88
N SER A 39 1.03 4.59 3.25
CA SER A 39 1.02 5.80 4.09
C SER A 39 1.61 5.54 5.49
N TYR A 40 1.23 4.44 6.14
CA TYR A 40 1.79 4.07 7.44
C TYR A 40 3.27 3.70 7.36
N SER A 41 3.69 2.93 6.36
CA SER A 41 5.11 2.59 6.14
C SER A 41 5.99 3.81 5.89
N ALA A 42 5.42 4.85 5.28
CA ALA A 42 6.09 6.14 5.07
C ALA A 42 6.14 7.03 6.33
N GLY A 43 5.73 6.51 7.49
CA GLY A 43 5.81 7.23 8.77
C GLY A 43 4.60 8.10 9.11
N ASN A 44 3.50 8.02 8.35
CA ASN A 44 2.28 8.77 8.64
C ASN A 44 1.43 8.04 9.70
N SER A 45 1.92 7.99 10.93
CA SER A 45 1.36 7.16 12.00
C SER A 45 1.15 7.87 13.33
N ASP A 46 0.92 9.19 13.30
CA ASP A 46 0.71 9.97 14.52
C ASP A 46 -0.41 9.34 15.38
N ASN A 47 -0.03 8.88 16.59
CA ASN A 47 -0.94 8.31 17.59
C ASN A 47 -1.68 7.01 17.16
N VAL A 48 -1.13 6.29 16.17
CA VAL A 48 -1.66 5.04 15.63
C VAL A 48 -0.59 3.94 15.64
N SER A 49 -0.97 2.73 16.04
CA SER A 49 -0.20 1.52 15.78
C SER A 49 -0.81 0.79 14.59
N ALA A 50 0.00 0.41 13.61
CA ALA A 50 -0.46 -0.39 12.48
C ALA A 50 0.45 -1.60 12.24
N SER A 51 -0.16 -2.76 12.00
CA SER A 51 0.55 -3.99 11.67
C SER A 51 -0.18 -4.77 10.58
N VAL A 52 0.58 -5.51 9.79
CA VAL A 52 0.03 -6.30 8.68
C VAL A 52 0.25 -7.76 8.95
N THR A 53 -0.82 -8.54 8.92
CA THR A 53 -0.79 -10.01 8.93
C THR A 53 -0.93 -10.53 7.51
N SER A 54 -0.85 -11.85 7.31
CA SER A 54 -1.09 -12.46 5.99
C SER A 54 -2.43 -12.06 5.33
N THR A 55 -3.47 -11.73 6.12
CA THR A 55 -4.83 -11.48 5.61
C THR A 55 -5.41 -10.12 5.95
N GLU A 56 -4.84 -9.40 6.93
CA GLU A 56 -5.43 -8.17 7.46
C GLU A 56 -4.38 -7.11 7.80
N LEU A 57 -4.72 -5.85 7.51
CA LEU A 57 -4.14 -4.70 8.18
C LEU A 57 -4.91 -4.46 9.49
N ILE A 58 -4.19 -4.43 10.60
CA ILE A 58 -4.73 -4.14 11.94
C ILE A 58 -4.25 -2.75 12.34
N VAL A 59 -5.19 -1.84 12.60
CA VAL A 59 -4.95 -0.45 13.01
C VAL A 59 -5.53 -0.23 14.40
N THR A 60 -4.70 0.27 15.31
CA THR A 60 -5.08 0.61 16.69
C THR A 60 -4.81 2.07 16.95
N GLU A 61 -5.88 2.85 17.14
CA GLU A 61 -5.80 4.24 17.60
C GLU A 61 -5.65 4.26 19.13
N SER A 62 -4.73 5.10 19.63
CA SER A 62 -4.41 5.44 21.04
C SER A 62 -5.35 4.89 22.14
N ASP A 63 -5.37 3.56 22.28
CA ASP A 63 -5.87 2.75 23.40
C ASP A 63 -7.35 2.35 23.50
N THR A 64 -8.21 2.38 22.46
CA THR A 64 -9.54 1.69 22.61
C THR A 64 -10.17 1.02 21.40
N LYS A 65 -9.77 1.32 20.16
CA LYS A 65 -10.45 0.77 18.98
C LYS A 65 -9.45 0.16 18.01
N GLU A 66 -9.52 -1.16 17.92
CA GLU A 66 -8.88 -1.94 16.87
C GLU A 66 -9.82 -2.01 15.66
N VAL A 67 -9.29 -1.72 14.48
CA VAL A 67 -9.99 -1.88 13.20
C VAL A 67 -9.15 -2.79 12.31
N ALA A 68 -9.75 -3.87 11.84
CA ALA A 68 -9.16 -4.78 10.88
C ALA A 68 -9.71 -4.51 9.47
N TYR A 69 -8.80 -4.38 8.51
CA TYR A 69 -9.10 -4.24 7.09
C TYR A 69 -8.57 -5.46 6.36
N LYS A 70 -9.43 -6.12 5.58
CA LYS A 70 -8.99 -7.24 4.74
C LYS A 70 -8.01 -6.77 3.68
N LEU A 71 -6.97 -7.56 3.47
CA LEU A 71 -6.07 -7.42 2.33
C LEU A 71 -6.71 -7.99 1.06
N PRO A 72 -6.16 -7.68 -0.14
CA PRO A 72 -6.62 -8.26 -1.39
C PRO A 72 -6.52 -9.78 -1.40
N ASP A 73 -7.49 -10.45 -2.02
CA ASP A 73 -7.58 -11.91 -2.08
C ASP A 73 -6.50 -12.57 -2.95
N GLU A 74 -5.86 -11.82 -3.85
CA GLU A 74 -4.87 -12.31 -4.82
C GLU A 74 -3.42 -11.91 -4.46
N GLU A 75 -3.24 -10.93 -3.57
CA GLU A 75 -1.93 -10.34 -3.30
C GLU A 75 -1.57 -10.36 -1.81
N PHE A 76 -0.34 -10.76 -1.53
CA PHE A 76 0.26 -10.87 -0.21
C PHE A 76 1.20 -9.70 0.03
N PHE A 77 1.05 -9.04 1.17
CA PHE A 77 1.97 -8.01 1.60
C PHE A 77 3.16 -8.63 2.35
N VAL A 78 4.37 -8.34 1.90
CA VAL A 78 5.60 -8.67 2.63
C VAL A 78 6.51 -7.45 2.67
N SER A 79 7.14 -7.23 3.81
CA SER A 79 8.07 -6.15 4.04
C SER A 79 9.42 -6.72 4.48
N ILE A 80 10.47 -6.36 3.76
CA ILE A 80 11.83 -6.92 3.95
C ILE A 80 12.78 -5.83 4.44
N ALA A 81 13.49 -6.08 5.53
CA ALA A 81 14.60 -5.24 5.99
C ALA A 81 15.93 -6.02 5.91
N PRO A 82 16.69 -5.85 4.83
CA PRO A 82 18.05 -6.38 4.74
C PRO A 82 18.95 -5.75 5.80
N TYR A 83 19.96 -6.50 6.25
CA TYR A 83 20.91 -6.00 7.25
C TYR A 83 22.33 -6.51 7.02
N ILE A 84 23.32 -5.79 7.56
CA ILE A 84 24.74 -6.13 7.55
C ILE A 84 25.19 -6.49 8.97
N SER A 85 24.86 -5.70 9.99
CA SER A 85 25.43 -5.87 11.35
C SER A 85 24.41 -6.38 12.34
N VAL A 86 23.27 -5.71 12.46
CA VAL A 86 22.25 -6.01 13.48
C VAL A 86 20.87 -6.22 12.87
N THR A 87 20.11 -7.13 13.47
CA THR A 87 18.70 -7.37 13.14
C THR A 87 17.92 -7.67 14.42
N HIS A 88 16.60 -7.79 14.29
CA HIS A 88 15.69 -8.24 15.33
C HIS A 88 14.71 -9.28 14.78
N PRO A 89 14.18 -10.20 15.60
CA PRO A 89 13.11 -11.09 15.18
C PRO A 89 11.85 -10.28 14.83
N CYS A 90 11.11 -10.73 13.84
CA CYS A 90 9.85 -10.13 13.39
C CYS A 90 9.00 -11.23 12.75
N ALA A 91 7.68 -11.16 12.90
CA ALA A 91 6.74 -12.14 12.32
C ALA A 91 5.70 -11.40 11.48
N ASN A 92 4.77 -10.72 12.15
CA ASN A 92 3.90 -9.73 11.51
C ASN A 92 4.60 -8.38 11.48
N HIS A 93 4.62 -7.73 10.32
CA HIS A 93 5.30 -6.46 10.15
C HIS A 93 4.54 -5.35 10.87
N SER A 94 5.25 -4.63 11.74
CA SER A 94 4.73 -3.41 12.37
C SER A 94 5.16 -2.21 11.53
N LEU A 95 4.20 -1.66 10.78
CA LEU A 95 4.42 -0.53 9.87
C LEU A 95 4.91 0.72 10.62
N THR A 96 4.52 0.84 11.89
CA THR A 96 4.71 2.04 12.71
C THR A 96 5.67 1.84 13.89
N GLY A 97 6.25 0.63 14.03
CA GLY A 97 7.06 0.27 15.20
C GLY A 97 8.33 -0.53 14.92
N CYS A 98 8.50 -1.08 13.71
CA CYS A 98 9.74 -1.75 13.32
C CYS A 98 10.73 -0.75 12.71
N GLN A 99 12.02 -0.97 12.95
CA GLN A 99 13.11 -0.17 12.39
C GLN A 99 14.24 -1.10 11.91
N GLY A 100 14.46 -1.11 10.60
CA GLY A 100 15.58 -1.76 9.93
C GLY A 100 16.87 -0.97 10.06
N GLU A 101 18.00 -1.65 9.85
CA GLU A 101 19.35 -1.07 9.93
C GLU A 101 19.65 -0.11 8.78
N LEU A 102 19.21 -0.45 7.56
CA LEU A 102 19.59 0.22 6.32
C LEU A 102 18.45 1.10 5.81
N VAL A 103 18.49 2.37 6.19
CA VAL A 103 17.44 3.37 5.90
C VAL A 103 17.78 4.19 4.67
N LEU A 104 16.81 4.36 3.76
CA LEU A 104 16.97 5.13 2.52
C LEU A 104 18.18 4.68 1.67
N GLU A 105 18.49 3.38 1.70
CA GLU A 105 19.55 2.78 0.87
C GLU A 105 18.93 2.10 -0.35
N GLU A 106 19.67 2.05 -1.46
CA GLU A 106 19.25 1.38 -2.69
C GLU A 106 19.64 -0.11 -2.68
N PHE A 107 18.74 -0.94 -3.21
CA PHE A 107 18.88 -2.39 -3.32
C PHE A 107 18.43 -2.87 -4.69
N ASP A 108 19.18 -3.80 -5.28
CA ASP A 108 18.72 -4.54 -6.44
C ASP A 108 17.98 -5.78 -5.96
N ILE A 109 16.70 -5.88 -6.32
CA ILE A 109 15.79 -6.94 -5.84
C ILE A 109 15.37 -7.80 -7.00
N HIS A 110 15.65 -9.10 -6.89
CA HIS A 110 15.20 -10.12 -7.82
C HIS A 110 14.37 -11.18 -7.09
N ILE A 111 13.12 -11.35 -7.51
CA ILE A 111 12.17 -12.32 -6.97
C ILE A 111 11.64 -13.16 -8.11
N GLN A 112 11.71 -14.48 -7.95
CA GLN A 112 11.15 -15.43 -8.91
C GLN A 112 10.36 -16.51 -8.18
N ASP A 113 9.36 -17.06 -8.86
CA ASP A 113 8.61 -18.23 -8.38
C ASP A 113 9.41 -19.53 -8.57
N GLU A 114 8.82 -20.66 -8.17
CA GLU A 114 9.43 -21.99 -8.30
C GLU A 114 9.57 -22.45 -9.76
N GLU A 115 8.77 -21.90 -10.68
CA GLU A 115 8.83 -22.18 -12.12
C GLU A 115 9.95 -21.37 -12.82
N GLY A 116 10.51 -20.37 -12.13
CA GLY A 116 11.54 -19.47 -12.63
C GLY A 116 10.97 -18.25 -13.36
N ASN A 117 9.66 -17.97 -13.23
CA ASN A 117 9.08 -16.73 -13.71
C ASN A 117 9.52 -15.59 -12.78
N VAL A 118 9.95 -14.49 -13.39
CA VAL A 118 10.39 -13.30 -12.65
C VAL A 118 9.17 -12.48 -12.24
N ILE A 119 9.02 -12.27 -10.93
CA ILE A 119 7.92 -11.50 -10.32
C ILE A 119 8.36 -10.07 -10.05
N VAL A 120 9.58 -9.88 -9.55
CA VAL A 120 10.21 -8.58 -9.31
C VAL A 120 11.64 -8.62 -9.82
N ASN A 121 12.07 -7.59 -10.54
CA ASN A 121 13.46 -7.38 -10.93
C ASN A 121 13.70 -5.87 -11.08
N GLU A 122 13.87 -5.20 -9.94
CA GLU A 122 13.88 -3.74 -9.85
C GLU A 122 14.91 -3.26 -8.82
N THR A 123 15.42 -2.05 -9.04
CA THR A 123 16.17 -1.33 -8.00
C THR A 123 15.17 -0.53 -7.16
N MET A 124 15.16 -0.77 -5.84
CA MET A 124 14.25 -0.12 -4.90
C MET A 124 15.03 0.52 -3.75
N THR A 125 14.54 1.65 -3.25
CA THR A 125 15.08 2.31 -2.07
C THR A 125 14.28 1.88 -0.84
N SER A 126 14.96 1.50 0.25
CA SER A 126 14.29 1.25 1.53
C SER A 126 13.65 2.52 2.08
N LEU A 127 12.57 2.38 2.83
CA LEU A 127 11.84 3.49 3.42
C LEU A 127 12.58 4.06 4.64
N GLU A 128 12.02 5.11 5.26
CA GLU A 128 12.60 5.72 6.48
C GLU A 128 12.68 4.73 7.65
N ASN A 129 11.78 3.75 7.69
CA ASN A 129 11.82 2.65 8.65
C ASN A 129 12.84 1.55 8.27
N GLY A 130 13.56 1.67 7.14
CA GLY A 130 14.57 0.71 6.67
C GLY A 130 14.02 -0.56 6.03
N PHE A 131 12.72 -0.61 5.73
CA PHE A 131 12.08 -1.74 5.05
C PHE A 131 11.78 -1.44 3.58
N ILE A 132 11.58 -2.50 2.82
CA ILE A 132 11.12 -2.49 1.43
C ILE A 132 9.79 -3.24 1.38
N ASP A 133 8.73 -2.53 1.03
CA ASP A 133 7.37 -3.07 0.95
C ASP A 133 7.09 -3.66 -0.43
N LEU A 134 6.55 -4.87 -0.46
CA LEU A 134 6.28 -5.63 -1.68
C LEU A 134 4.87 -6.23 -1.63
N TRP A 135 4.25 -6.32 -2.80
CA TRP A 135 3.02 -7.05 -3.04
C TRP A 135 3.32 -8.20 -4.00
N LEU A 136 3.18 -9.43 -3.53
CA LEU A 136 3.47 -10.65 -4.29
C LEU A 136 2.18 -11.46 -4.50
N PRO A 137 2.12 -12.34 -5.52
CA PRO A 137 1.03 -13.30 -5.64
C PRO A 137 0.89 -14.16 -4.37
N ARG A 138 -0.35 -14.49 -4.01
CA ARG A 138 -0.65 -15.37 -2.87
C ARG A 138 -0.50 -16.84 -3.21
N GLY A 139 -0.20 -17.64 -2.18
CA GLY A 139 -0.25 -19.10 -2.27
C GLY A 139 0.93 -19.71 -3.03
N GLU A 140 2.06 -19.01 -3.04
CA GLU A 140 3.26 -19.38 -3.77
C GLU A 140 4.51 -19.29 -2.87
N THR A 141 5.59 -19.90 -3.34
CA THR A 141 6.93 -19.82 -2.76
C THR A 141 7.83 -19.07 -3.73
N PHE A 142 8.65 -18.16 -3.21
CA PHE A 142 9.54 -17.31 -4.00
C PHE A 142 10.99 -17.42 -3.53
N GLN A 143 11.90 -17.40 -4.51
CA GLN A 143 13.32 -17.16 -4.26
C GLN A 143 13.60 -15.67 -4.36
N VAL A 144 14.05 -15.07 -3.26
CA VAL A 144 14.40 -13.65 -3.15
C VAL A 144 15.92 -13.53 -3.14
N THR A 145 16.45 -12.70 -4.03
CA THR A 145 17.84 -12.23 -4.01
C THR A 145 17.84 -10.72 -3.85
N ILE A 146 18.61 -10.23 -2.88
CA ILE A 146 18.81 -8.81 -2.63
C ILE A 146 20.29 -8.52 -2.72
N GLU A 147 20.67 -7.57 -3.57
CA GLU A 147 22.03 -7.10 -3.72
C GLU A 147 22.14 -5.65 -3.26
N HIS A 148 23.25 -5.34 -2.60
CA HIS A 148 23.58 -4.01 -2.13
C HIS A 148 25.09 -3.82 -2.17
N LYS A 149 25.57 -2.94 -3.05
CA LYS A 149 27.01 -2.74 -3.32
C LYS A 149 27.65 -4.09 -3.73
N GLU A 150 28.64 -4.58 -3.01
CA GLU A 150 29.30 -5.87 -3.27
C GLU A 150 28.74 -7.02 -2.42
N LYS A 151 27.57 -6.84 -1.80
CA LYS A 151 26.96 -7.80 -0.87
C LYS A 151 25.68 -8.38 -1.41
N THR A 152 25.41 -9.62 -1.02
CA THR A 152 24.19 -10.33 -1.43
C THR A 152 23.55 -11.05 -0.26
N ALA A 153 22.22 -11.06 -0.23
CA ALA A 153 21.40 -11.91 0.63
C ALA A 153 20.44 -12.73 -0.24
N LYS A 154 20.21 -13.98 0.14
CA LYS A 154 19.25 -14.86 -0.53
C LYS A 154 18.35 -15.51 0.50
N ALA A 155 17.07 -15.61 0.19
CA ALA A 155 16.09 -16.29 1.03
C ALA A 155 15.02 -16.94 0.17
N GLU A 156 14.39 -17.95 0.73
CA GLU A 156 13.11 -18.46 0.27
C GLU A 156 12.03 -17.90 1.19
N ILE A 157 10.95 -17.37 0.61
CA ILE A 157 9.78 -16.89 1.34
C ILE A 157 8.52 -17.51 0.73
N SER A 158 7.44 -17.58 1.50
CA SER A 158 6.14 -18.02 1.02
C SER A 158 5.03 -17.03 1.36
N THR A 159 3.93 -17.09 0.63
CA THR A 159 2.81 -16.14 0.71
C THR A 159 1.46 -16.82 1.01
N PHE A 160 1.49 -17.89 1.79
CA PHE A 160 0.30 -18.60 2.26
C PHE A 160 -0.37 -17.88 3.44
N GLU A 161 -1.63 -18.21 3.70
CA GLU A 161 -2.31 -17.74 4.91
C GLU A 161 -1.57 -18.23 6.16
N GLY A 162 -1.31 -17.30 7.08
CA GLY A 162 -0.53 -17.54 8.30
C GLY A 162 0.97 -17.27 8.17
N ASP A 163 1.48 -17.04 6.96
CA ASP A 163 2.89 -16.71 6.77
C ASP A 163 3.25 -15.34 7.31
N ASN A 164 4.53 -15.20 7.69
CA ASN A 164 5.09 -13.95 8.20
C ASN A 164 5.12 -12.89 7.09
N THR A 165 4.72 -11.66 7.44
CA THR A 165 4.78 -10.49 6.55
C THR A 165 6.03 -9.65 6.77
N CYS A 166 6.88 -10.01 7.73
CA CYS A 166 8.08 -9.27 8.10
C CYS A 166 9.33 -10.13 7.96
N ILE A 167 10.23 -9.76 7.04
CA ILE A 167 11.45 -10.51 6.77
C ILE A 167 12.67 -9.69 7.18
N THR A 168 13.26 -10.06 8.32
CA THR A 168 14.46 -9.40 8.88
C THR A 168 15.66 -10.36 8.97
N SER A 169 15.55 -11.54 8.36
CA SER A 169 16.55 -12.61 8.40
C SER A 169 17.58 -12.53 7.27
N MET A 170 17.43 -11.59 6.33
CA MET A 170 18.28 -11.47 5.14
C MET A 170 19.55 -10.68 5.42
N LYS A 171 20.60 -11.39 5.83
CA LYS A 171 21.93 -10.81 6.05
C LYS A 171 22.70 -10.65 4.74
N LEU A 172 23.11 -9.44 4.44
CA LEU A 172 24.00 -9.10 3.32
C LEU A 172 25.44 -9.46 3.70
N ILE A 173 26.05 -10.37 2.93
CA ILE A 173 27.43 -10.84 3.13
C ILE A 173 28.33 -10.47 1.97
#